data_AF-A0A350YQE4-F1
#
_entry.id   AF-A0A350YQE4-F1
#
_cell.length_a   1.000
_cell.length_b   1.000
_cell.length_c   1.000
_cell.angle_alpha   90.00
_cell.angle_beta   90.00
_cell.angle_gamma   90.00
#
_symmetry.space_group_name_H-M   'P 1'
#
loop_
_entity.id
_entity.type
_entity.pdbx_description
1 polymer ?
#
loop_
_entity_poly.entity_id
_entity_poly.type
_entity_poly.pdbx_seq_one_letter_code
_entity_poly.pdbx_strand_id
1 'polypeptide(L)'
;MIYKMLKLFAELQTESFHLLVRVFNEQYKISEDQQIELRPKEEISSSSVQSPHDTDSAYRNKQGQQVKGYSVNITETCSEDNLNLITNVIVEKANTPDTQFVEPAIQATIEVTGQMVKSNNQQWRKFSNFVNEVLSLLLFC
;
A
#
# COMPACT_ATOMS: atom_id res chain seq x y z
N MET A 1 26.08 2.79 14.52
CA MET A 1 26.06 1.42 15.07
C MET A 1 25.73 0.38 13.97
N ILE A 2 24.64 0.55 13.20
CA ILE A 2 24.22 -0.36 12.12
C ILE A 2 25.36 -0.69 11.12
N TYR A 3 26.03 0.32 10.56
CA TYR A 3 27.11 0.09 9.59
C TYR A 3 28.28 -0.77 10.11
N LYS A 4 28.61 -0.64 11.41
CA LYS A 4 29.63 -1.50 12.03
C LYS A 4 29.15 -2.95 12.08
N MET A 5 27.88 -3.18 12.41
CA MET A 5 27.30 -4.53 12.38
C MET A 5 27.29 -5.10 10.97
N LEU A 6 26.95 -4.29 9.96
CA LEU A 6 27.03 -4.71 8.55
C LEU A 6 28.43 -5.18 8.14
N LYS A 7 29.48 -4.49 8.62
CA LYS A 7 30.87 -4.91 8.37
C LYS A 7 31.28 -6.16 9.14
N LEU A 8 30.94 -6.23 10.43
CA LEU A 8 31.33 -7.33 11.31
C LEU A 8 30.65 -8.65 10.91
N PHE A 9 29.45 -8.56 10.36
CA PHE A 9 28.61 -9.71 10.03
C PHE A 9 28.41 -9.86 8.52
N ALA A 10 29.31 -9.32 7.70
CA ALA A 10 29.18 -9.28 6.23
C ALA A 10 29.00 -10.68 5.59
N GLU A 11 29.52 -11.73 6.24
CA GLU A 11 29.43 -13.12 5.78
C GLU A 11 28.11 -13.81 6.21
N LEU A 12 27.30 -13.20 7.07
CA LEU A 12 26.01 -13.78 7.48
C LEU A 12 25.01 -13.66 6.34
N GLN A 13 24.37 -14.78 5.97
CA GLN A 13 23.32 -14.85 4.94
C GLN A 13 21.93 -15.05 5.56
N THR A 14 21.69 -14.48 6.75
CA THR A 14 20.39 -14.62 7.43
C THR A 14 19.40 -13.58 6.94
N GLU A 15 18.10 -13.90 7.00
CA GLU A 15 17.03 -12.95 6.66
C GLU A 15 17.14 -11.64 7.45
N SER A 16 17.44 -11.72 8.75
CA SER A 16 17.62 -10.55 9.61
C SER A 16 18.81 -9.69 9.19
N PHE A 17 19.89 -10.30 8.69
CA PHE A 17 21.03 -9.56 8.15
C PHE A 17 20.65 -8.85 6.84
N HIS A 18 19.97 -9.54 5.93
CA HIS A 18 19.47 -8.92 4.69
C HIS A 18 18.49 -7.77 4.98
N LEU A 19 17.63 -7.93 5.98
CA LEU A 19 16.75 -6.85 6.44
C LEU A 19 17.54 -5.65 6.99
N LEU A 20 18.59 -5.90 7.77
CA LEU A 20 19.46 -4.83 8.28
C LEU A 20 20.19 -4.10 7.14
N VAL A 21 20.67 -4.82 6.12
CA VAL A 21 21.25 -4.25 4.90
C VAL A 21 20.23 -3.39 4.17
N ARG A 22 19.01 -3.90 3.98
CA ARG A 22 17.90 -3.19 3.33
C ARG A 22 17.58 -1.89 4.06
N VAL A 23 17.34 -1.95 5.38
CA VAL A 23 17.07 -0.78 6.22
C VAL A 23 18.20 0.24 6.12
N PHE A 24 19.45 -0.20 6.15
CA PHE A 24 20.59 0.71 6.00
C PHE A 24 20.57 1.42 4.65
N ASN A 25 20.41 0.67 3.55
CA ASN A 25 20.43 1.22 2.21
C ASN A 25 19.25 2.16 1.93
N GLU A 26 18.08 1.89 2.52
CA GLU A 26 16.87 2.70 2.34
C GLU A 26 16.83 3.95 3.22
N GLN A 27 17.43 3.91 4.42
CA GLN A 27 17.32 5.01 5.41
C GLN A 27 18.60 5.83 5.57
N TYR A 28 19.75 5.31 5.14
CA TYR A 28 21.05 5.94 5.31
C TYR A 28 21.83 6.02 3.99
N LYS A 29 22.77 6.95 3.95
CA LYS A 29 23.78 7.06 2.89
C LYS A 29 25.16 7.28 3.49
N ILE A 30 26.18 6.95 2.70
CA ILE A 30 27.57 7.25 3.04
C ILE A 30 27.93 8.50 2.25
N SER A 31 28.32 9.58 2.93
CA SER A 31 28.75 10.81 2.29
C SER A 31 30.14 10.69 1.68
N GLU A 32 30.54 11.69 0.90
CA GLU A 32 31.86 11.74 0.25
C GLU A 32 33.00 11.66 1.28
N ASP A 33 32.80 12.21 2.48
CA ASP A 33 33.73 12.16 3.61
C ASP A 33 33.70 10.82 4.38
N GLN A 34 33.06 9.78 3.81
CA GLN A 34 32.86 8.46 4.41
C GLN A 34 32.06 8.49 5.73
N GLN A 35 31.25 9.52 5.96
CA GLN A 35 30.38 9.60 7.12
C GLN A 35 29.02 8.97 6.82
N ILE A 36 28.40 8.41 7.85
CA ILE A 36 27.05 7.83 7.72
C ILE A 36 26.05 8.91 8.04
N GLU A 37 25.19 9.21 7.09
CA GLU A 37 24.16 10.23 7.20
C GLU A 37 22.78 9.62 7.00
N LEU A 38 21.78 10.22 7.64
CA LEU A 38 20.38 9.93 7.34
C LEU A 38 20.04 10.43 5.95
N ARG A 39 19.32 9.62 5.18
CA ARG A 39 18.75 10.09 3.92
C ARG A 39 17.70 11.17 4.22
N PRO A 40 17.68 12.27 3.45
CA PRO A 40 16.56 13.21 3.46
C PRO A 40 15.24 12.47 3.20
N LYS A 41 14.16 12.93 3.84
CA LYS A 41 12.84 12.27 3.72
C LYS A 41 12.35 12.21 2.27
N GLU A 42 12.76 13.16 1.44
CA GLU A 42 12.42 13.26 0.01
C GLU A 42 13.10 12.17 -0.83
N GLU A 43 14.25 11.65 -0.37
CA GLU A 43 14.98 10.57 -1.03
C GLU A 43 14.49 9.17 -0.59
N ILE A 44 13.67 9.10 0.46
CA ILE A 44 13.16 7.84 1.01
C ILE A 44 11.88 7.47 0.28
N SER A 45 11.91 6.34 -0.44
CA SER A 45 10.72 5.81 -1.11
C SER A 45 9.62 5.48 -0.11
N SER A 46 8.36 5.71 -0.50
CA SER A 46 7.19 5.28 0.28
C SER A 46 7.11 3.76 0.46
N SER A 47 7.79 2.98 -0.39
CA SER A 47 7.91 1.52 -0.28
C SER A 47 9.07 1.05 0.61
N SER A 48 9.85 1.97 1.19
CA SER A 48 10.93 1.61 2.12
C SER A 48 10.35 0.92 3.36
N VAL A 49 11.14 0.08 4.02
CA VAL A 49 10.80 -0.64 5.25
C VAL A 49 10.29 0.36 6.28
N GLN A 50 9.02 0.19 6.66
CA GLN A 50 8.38 1.02 7.68
C GLN A 50 8.50 0.43 9.08
N SER A 51 8.60 -0.90 9.18
CA SER A 51 8.70 -1.65 10.43
C SER A 51 9.59 -2.87 10.25
N PRO A 52 10.48 -3.19 11.20
CA PRO A 52 11.28 -4.42 11.14
C PRO A 52 10.42 -5.69 11.31
N HIS A 53 9.22 -5.57 11.87
CA HIS A 53 8.29 -6.68 12.07
C HIS A 53 7.32 -6.87 10.90
N ASP A 54 7.25 -5.90 10.00
CA ASP A 54 6.39 -5.90 8.81
C ASP A 54 7.09 -5.13 7.69
N THR A 55 7.88 -5.88 6.92
CA THR A 55 8.76 -5.32 5.89
C THR A 55 8.04 -5.01 4.58
N ASP A 56 6.76 -5.40 4.50
CA ASP A 56 5.89 -5.21 3.34
C ASP A 56 4.97 -4.00 3.47
N SER A 57 4.71 -3.53 4.70
CA SER A 57 4.02 -2.26 4.95
C SER A 57 4.68 -1.10 4.21
N ALA A 58 3.87 -0.27 3.56
CA ALA A 58 4.29 0.96 2.90
C ALA A 58 3.79 2.21 3.62
N TYR A 59 4.37 3.35 3.30
CA TYR A 59 3.96 4.66 3.76
C TYR A 59 3.08 5.37 2.73
N ARG A 60 2.05 6.08 3.17
CA ARG A 60 1.27 7.00 2.32
C ARG A 60 1.04 8.32 3.05
N ASN A 61 1.17 9.42 2.33
CA ASN A 61 0.73 10.73 2.77
C ASN A 61 -0.34 11.24 1.81
N LYS A 62 -1.56 11.41 2.30
CA LYS A 62 -2.70 11.89 1.51
C LYS A 62 -3.31 13.09 2.24
N GLN A 63 -3.21 14.26 1.62
CA GLN A 63 -3.77 15.52 2.18
C GLN A 63 -3.32 15.81 3.63
N GLY A 64 -2.07 15.44 3.98
CA GLY A 64 -1.51 15.65 5.32
C GLY A 64 -1.73 14.49 6.29
N GLN A 65 -2.59 13.52 5.94
CA GLN A 65 -2.78 12.30 6.70
C GLN A 65 -1.72 11.27 6.33
N GLN A 66 -0.98 10.83 7.34
CA GLN A 66 0.15 9.93 7.19
C GLN A 66 -0.22 8.55 7.72
N VAL A 67 -0.19 7.55 6.86
CA VAL A 67 -0.53 6.17 7.18
C VAL A 67 0.65 5.27 6.85
N LYS A 68 0.85 4.24 7.67
CA LYS A 68 1.78 3.14 7.41
C LYS A 68 1.00 1.83 7.46
N GLY A 69 1.19 0.96 6.47
CA GLY A 69 0.55 -0.35 6.43
C GLY A 69 0.00 -0.66 5.06
N TYR A 70 -1.29 -1.00 5.05
CA TYR A 70 -2.01 -1.54 3.90
C TYR A 70 -3.30 -0.75 3.64
N SER A 71 -3.75 -0.79 2.40
CA SER A 71 -5.06 -0.34 1.95
C SER A 71 -5.92 -1.56 1.66
N VAL A 72 -7.20 -1.50 2.03
CA VAL A 72 -8.17 -2.57 1.76
C VAL A 72 -9.29 -2.00 0.91
N ASN A 73 -9.60 -2.67 -0.20
CA ASN A 73 -10.76 -2.39 -1.02
C ASN A 73 -11.75 -3.54 -0.92
N ILE A 74 -12.97 -3.24 -0.49
CA ILE A 74 -14.07 -4.20 -0.35
C ILE A 74 -15.10 -3.86 -1.41
N THR A 75 -15.52 -4.86 -2.18
CA THR A 75 -16.58 -4.74 -3.18
C THR A 75 -17.78 -5.56 -2.73
N GLU A 76 -18.97 -4.96 -2.80
CA GLU A 76 -20.22 -5.60 -2.43
C GLU A 76 -21.31 -5.39 -3.48
N THR A 77 -22.28 -6.30 -3.53
CA THR A 77 -23.55 -6.04 -4.22
C THR A 77 -24.35 -5.04 -3.40
N CYS A 78 -25.06 -4.14 -4.09
CA CYS A 78 -25.93 -3.16 -3.46
C CYS A 78 -27.28 -3.17 -4.18
N SER A 79 -28.24 -3.85 -3.57
CA SER A 79 -29.63 -3.96 -4.03
C SER A 79 -30.60 -3.57 -2.92
N GLU A 80 -31.66 -2.85 -3.28
CA GLU A 80 -32.72 -2.47 -2.34
C GLU A 80 -33.63 -3.66 -1.99
N ASP A 81 -33.80 -4.60 -2.92
CA ASP A 81 -34.75 -5.71 -2.82
C ASP A 81 -34.13 -7.08 -2.47
N ASN A 82 -32.79 -7.18 -2.41
CA ASN A 82 -32.10 -8.45 -2.18
C ASN A 82 -30.94 -8.30 -1.18
N LEU A 83 -30.33 -9.44 -0.80
CA LEU A 83 -29.17 -9.48 0.08
C LEU A 83 -27.93 -8.86 -0.58
N ASN A 84 -27.25 -8.01 0.17
CA ASN A 84 -25.94 -7.46 -0.20
C ASN A 84 -24.83 -8.41 0.25
N LEU A 85 -23.97 -8.78 -0.69
CA LEU A 85 -22.91 -9.76 -0.51
C LEU A 85 -21.57 -9.10 -0.83
N ILE A 86 -20.57 -9.31 0.02
CA ILE A 86 -19.18 -8.99 -0.32
C ILE A 86 -18.74 -9.96 -1.41
N THR A 87 -18.42 -9.43 -2.59
CA THR A 87 -18.00 -10.20 -3.76
C THR A 87 -16.50 -10.23 -3.92
N ASN A 88 -15.78 -9.28 -3.34
CA ASN A 88 -14.32 -9.25 -3.42
C ASN A 88 -13.69 -8.45 -2.26
N VAL A 89 -12.49 -8.86 -1.84
CA VAL A 89 -11.65 -8.14 -0.89
C VAL A 89 -10.23 -8.12 -1.42
N ILE A 90 -9.68 -6.94 -1.65
CA ILE A 90 -8.30 -6.75 -2.11
C ILE A 90 -7.53 -6.01 -1.02
N VAL A 91 -6.39 -6.57 -0.61
CA VAL A 91 -5.48 -5.97 0.37
C VAL A 91 -4.16 -5.69 -0.32
N GLU A 92 -3.74 -4.43 -0.33
CA GLU A 92 -2.52 -3.99 -1.00
C GLU A 92 -1.72 -3.03 -0.12
N LYS A 93 -0.47 -2.74 -0.47
CA LYS A 93 0.35 -1.77 0.26
C LYS A 93 -0.33 -0.41 0.30
N ALA A 94 -0.16 0.37 1.38
CA ALA A 94 -0.86 1.64 1.54
C ALA A 94 -0.62 2.64 0.38
N ASN A 95 0.56 2.59 -0.25
CA ASN A 95 0.94 3.45 -1.37
C ASN A 95 0.44 2.97 -2.75
N THR A 96 -0.34 1.89 -2.80
CA THR A 96 -0.95 1.38 -4.03
C THR A 96 -2.01 2.37 -4.54
N PRO A 97 -1.97 2.79 -5.82
CA PRO A 97 -2.96 3.69 -6.38
C PRO A 97 -4.36 3.08 -6.41
N ASP A 98 -5.37 3.88 -6.06
CA ASP A 98 -6.77 3.45 -5.98
C ASP A 98 -7.32 2.95 -7.35
N THR A 99 -6.67 3.34 -8.46
CA THR A 99 -7.02 2.88 -9.82
C THR A 99 -6.72 1.41 -10.07
N GLN A 100 -5.83 0.79 -9.29
CA GLN A 100 -5.43 -0.61 -9.48
C GLN A 100 -6.45 -1.61 -8.93
N PHE A 101 -7.42 -1.17 -8.12
CA PHE A 101 -8.40 -2.06 -7.49
C PHE A 101 -9.63 -2.34 -8.37
N VAL A 102 -9.97 -1.43 -9.28
CA VAL A 102 -11.29 -1.40 -9.95
C VAL A 102 -11.48 -2.57 -10.90
N GLU A 103 -10.54 -2.78 -11.83
CA GLU A 103 -10.64 -3.83 -12.84
C GLU A 103 -10.61 -5.24 -12.22
N PRO A 104 -9.69 -5.56 -11.28
CA PRO A 104 -9.72 -6.84 -10.58
C PRO A 104 -11.02 -7.08 -9.80
N ALA A 105 -11.56 -6.04 -9.16
CA ALA A 105 -12.80 -6.14 -8.41
C ALA A 105 -14.03 -6.42 -9.29
N ILE A 106 -14.09 -5.79 -10.47
CA ILE A 106 -15.13 -6.06 -11.46
C ILE A 106 -15.04 -7.52 -11.92
N GLN A 107 -13.84 -7.98 -12.26
CA GLN A 107 -13.64 -9.35 -12.74
C GLN A 107 -14.05 -10.38 -11.69
N ALA A 108 -13.59 -10.22 -10.44
CA ALA A 108 -13.98 -11.09 -9.33
C ALA A 108 -15.50 -11.07 -9.07
N THR A 109 -16.13 -9.89 -9.18
CA THR A 109 -17.59 -9.77 -9.00
C THR A 109 -18.36 -10.50 -10.10
N ILE A 110 -17.91 -10.43 -11.35
CA ILE A 110 -18.52 -11.16 -12.47
C ILE A 110 -18.39 -12.67 -12.23
N GLU A 111 -17.23 -13.14 -11.77
CA GLU A 111 -17.00 -14.55 -11.46
C GLU A 111 -17.91 -15.08 -10.34
N VAL A 112 -18.10 -14.30 -9.27
CA VAL A 112 -18.93 -14.71 -8.13
C VAL A 112 -20.43 -14.63 -8.45
N THR A 113 -20.87 -13.58 -9.15
CA THR A 113 -22.30 -13.31 -9.37
C THR A 113 -22.84 -13.86 -10.69
N GLY A 114 -21.96 -14.14 -11.65
CA GLY A 114 -22.34 -14.45 -13.04
C GLY A 114 -22.96 -13.27 -13.79
N GLN A 115 -22.99 -12.07 -13.19
CA GLN A 115 -23.62 -10.89 -13.77
C GLN A 115 -22.60 -9.97 -14.42
N MET A 116 -22.83 -9.62 -15.69
CA MET A 116 -21.99 -8.64 -16.38
C MET A 116 -22.19 -7.24 -15.80
N VAL A 117 -21.09 -6.59 -15.41
CA VAL A 117 -21.11 -5.19 -15.00
C VAL A 117 -21.32 -4.29 -16.22
N LYS A 118 -22.42 -3.53 -16.23
CA LYS A 118 -22.74 -2.62 -17.33
C LYS A 118 -22.14 -1.24 -17.07
N SER A 119 -21.19 -0.80 -17.89
CA SER A 119 -20.71 0.59 -17.86
C SER A 119 -21.82 1.55 -18.33
N ASN A 120 -22.54 2.16 -17.39
CA ASN A 120 -23.39 3.33 -17.66
C ASN A 120 -22.67 4.58 -17.13
N ASN A 121 -22.64 5.68 -17.89
CA ASN A 121 -22.12 6.99 -17.46
C ASN A 121 -22.69 7.48 -16.11
N GLN A 122 -23.90 7.07 -15.76
CA GLN A 122 -24.53 7.35 -14.47
C GLN A 122 -23.96 6.47 -13.34
N GLN A 123 -23.58 5.22 -13.63
CA GLN A 123 -22.84 4.36 -12.70
C GLN A 123 -21.39 4.83 -12.53
N TRP A 124 -20.73 5.35 -13.57
CA TRP A 124 -19.41 5.99 -13.43
C TRP A 124 -19.45 7.26 -12.59
N ARG A 125 -20.54 8.04 -12.63
CA ARG A 125 -20.74 9.16 -11.70
C ARG A 125 -20.98 8.69 -10.26
N LYS A 126 -21.75 7.62 -10.06
CA LYS A 126 -21.92 7.01 -8.73
C LYS A 126 -20.64 6.35 -8.21
N PHE A 127 -19.86 5.70 -9.07
CA PHE A 127 -18.56 5.12 -8.77
C PHE A 127 -17.53 6.21 -8.52
N SER A 128 -17.49 7.29 -9.29
CA SER A 128 -16.62 8.44 -9.02
C SER A 128 -17.00 9.13 -7.71
N ASN A 129 -18.29 9.26 -7.41
CA ASN A 129 -18.76 9.77 -6.13
C ASN A 129 -18.45 8.81 -4.97
N PHE A 130 -18.65 7.50 -5.13
CA PHE A 130 -18.29 6.47 -4.15
C PHE A 130 -16.78 6.37 -3.95
N VAL A 131 -15.99 6.47 -5.02
CA VAL A 131 -14.53 6.58 -4.96
C VAL A 131 -14.18 7.86 -4.23
N ASN A 132 -14.80 9.01 -4.50
CA ASN A 132 -14.57 10.25 -3.73
C ASN A 132 -15.06 10.17 -2.28
N GLU A 133 -16.10 9.40 -1.98
CA GLU A 133 -16.72 9.26 -0.65
C GLU A 133 -16.03 8.19 0.20
N VAL A 134 -15.54 7.11 -0.41
CA VAL A 134 -14.61 6.12 0.17
C VAL A 134 -13.21 6.70 0.24
N LEU A 135 -12.78 7.53 -0.73
CA LEU A 135 -11.59 8.37 -0.57
C LEU A 135 -11.78 9.31 0.60
N SER A 136 -12.96 9.89 0.80
CA SER A 136 -13.31 10.76 1.93
C SER A 136 -13.32 9.99 3.25
N LEU A 137 -13.90 8.79 3.31
CA LEU A 137 -13.92 7.93 4.50
C LEU A 137 -12.52 7.35 4.83
N LEU A 138 -11.70 7.07 3.82
CA LEU A 138 -10.26 6.77 3.96
C LEU A 138 -9.39 8.04 4.14
N LEU A 139 -9.97 9.23 4.02
CA LEU A 139 -9.38 10.54 4.35
C LEU A 139 -9.81 11.03 5.75
N PHE A 140 -10.68 10.28 6.44
CA PHE A 140 -11.14 10.55 7.80
C PHE A 140 -10.58 9.55 8.85
N CYS A 141 -9.63 8.69 8.48
CA CYS A 141 -8.89 7.81 9.41
C CYS A 141 -7.37 7.98 9.30
#